data_AF-A0A3L6J706-F1
#
_entry.id   AF-A0A3L6J706-F1
#
_cell.length_a   1.000
_cell.length_b   1.000
_cell.length_c   1.000
_cell.angle_alpha   90.00
_cell.angle_beta   90.00
_cell.angle_gamma   90.00
#
_symmetry.space_group_name_H-M   'P 1'
#
loop_
_entity.id
_entity.type
_entity.pdbx_description
1 polymer ?
#
loop_
_entity_poly.entity_id
_entity_poly.type
_entity_poly.pdbx_seq_one_letter_code
_entity_poly.pdbx_strand_id
1 'polypeptide(L)'
;MLSFVNLKVISMKDLAGLILSEIKAAERAGLTITDLVERLDISPKKITSAITALMSEGMIMQKQEVENERYIAKDALAEESESIGLTDMNGCPCFHCLKITKCGVRQPDSPIFCRGLEEWVGTDIQ
;
A
#
# COMPACT_ATOMS: atom_id res chain seq x y z
N MET A 1 7.99 -44.37 11.17
CA MET A 1 9.23 -43.57 11.32
C MET A 1 8.78 -42.20 11.82
N LEU A 2 8.95 -41.91 13.12
CA LEU A 2 8.47 -40.69 13.76
C LEU A 2 9.55 -39.62 13.62
N SER A 3 9.38 -38.69 12.67
CA SER A 3 10.21 -37.49 12.64
C SER A 3 9.70 -36.53 13.71
N PHE A 4 10.46 -36.45 14.81
CA PHE A 4 10.25 -35.53 15.90
C PHE A 4 10.36 -34.09 15.38
N VAL A 5 9.23 -33.38 15.44
CA VAL A 5 9.10 -31.96 15.13
C VAL A 5 9.99 -31.17 16.09
N ASN A 6 10.94 -30.41 15.54
CA ASN A 6 11.67 -29.40 16.28
C ASN A 6 10.67 -28.28 16.61
N LEU A 7 9.94 -28.40 17.72
CA LEU A 7 9.10 -27.32 18.23
C LEU A 7 10.02 -26.21 18.76
N LYS A 8 10.57 -25.41 17.84
CA LYS A 8 11.20 -24.15 18.18
C LYS A 8 10.10 -23.30 18.79
N VAL A 9 10.21 -23.02 20.10
CA VAL A 9 9.30 -22.13 20.80
C VAL A 9 9.59 -20.71 20.31
N ILE A 10 9.01 -20.37 19.16
CA ILE A 10 9.09 -19.05 18.56
C ILE A 10 8.01 -18.18 19.21
N SER A 11 8.38 -17.00 19.70
CA SER A 11 7.42 -16.02 20.22
C SER A 11 6.49 -15.56 19.10
N MET A 12 5.24 -15.20 19.42
CA MET A 12 4.29 -14.69 18.42
C MET A 12 4.81 -13.43 17.70
N LYS A 13 5.60 -12.59 18.39
CA LYS A 13 6.24 -11.41 17.77
C LYS A 13 7.32 -11.81 16.76
N ASP A 14 8.16 -12.78 17.12
CA ASP A 14 9.22 -13.28 16.24
C ASP A 14 8.63 -13.98 15.02
N LEU A 15 7.54 -14.74 15.22
CA LEU A 15 6.80 -15.37 14.14
C LEU A 15 6.20 -14.35 13.17
N ALA A 16 5.56 -13.30 13.69
CA ALA A 16 5.01 -12.23 12.86
C ALA A 16 6.12 -11.52 12.06
N GLY A 17 7.27 -11.28 12.67
CA GLY A 17 8.44 -10.72 11.98
C GLY A 17 8.94 -11.60 10.83
N LEU A 18 9.05 -12.91 11.07
CA LEU A 18 9.47 -13.88 10.05
C LEU A 18 8.48 -13.98 8.88
N ILE A 19 7.18 -14.04 9.18
CA ILE A 19 6.14 -14.07 8.15
C ILE A 19 6.19 -12.77 7.33
N LEU A 20 6.34 -11.63 7.99
CA LEU A 20 6.45 -10.34 7.30
C LEU A 20 7.68 -10.29 6.39
N SER A 21 8.84 -10.80 6.82
CA SER A 21 10.03 -10.83 5.96
C SER A 21 9.86 -11.74 4.74
N GLU A 22 9.23 -12.90 4.90
CA GLU A 22 8.95 -13.80 3.77
C GLU A 22 7.98 -13.18 2.77
N ILE A 23 6.91 -12.53 3.25
CA ILE A 23 5.96 -11.83 2.39
C ILE A 23 6.64 -10.66 1.67
N LYS A 24 7.53 -9.92 2.35
CA LYS A 24 8.31 -8.84 1.72
C LYS A 24 9.25 -9.37 0.64
N ALA A 25 9.91 -10.50 0.88
CA ALA A 25 10.79 -11.14 -0.11
C ALA A 25 10.03 -11.67 -1.35
N ALA A 26 8.74 -11.96 -1.21
CA ALA A 26 7.87 -12.36 -2.32
C ALA A 26 7.27 -11.17 -3.10
N GLU A 27 7.51 -9.93 -2.63
CA GLU A 27 7.07 -8.69 -3.26
C GLU A 27 5.59 -8.74 -3.69
N ARG A 28 5.32 -8.57 -5.00
CA ARG A 28 3.97 -8.51 -5.58
C ARG A 28 3.37 -9.88 -5.90
N ALA A 29 4.21 -10.92 -5.98
CA ALA A 29 3.73 -12.28 -6.20
C ALA A 29 2.93 -12.77 -4.99
N GLY A 30 3.28 -12.25 -3.80
CA GLY A 30 2.67 -12.62 -2.53
C GLY A 30 2.88 -14.09 -2.18
N LEU A 31 2.38 -14.47 -1.00
CA LEU A 31 2.46 -15.86 -0.52
C LEU A 31 1.09 -16.32 -0.03
N THR A 32 0.78 -17.59 -0.28
CA THR A 32 -0.35 -18.28 0.34
C THR A 32 0.01 -18.80 1.73
N ILE A 33 -0.99 -19.22 2.49
CA ILE A 33 -0.75 -19.92 3.77
C ILE A 33 0.10 -21.19 3.53
N THR A 34 -0.17 -21.91 2.45
CA THR A 34 0.57 -23.13 2.10
C THR A 34 2.05 -22.82 1.85
N ASP A 35 2.36 -21.77 1.10
CA ASP A 35 3.75 -21.34 0.86
C ASP A 35 4.48 -21.01 2.17
N LEU A 36 3.80 -20.32 3.09
CA LEU A 36 4.36 -19.97 4.40
C LEU A 36 4.57 -21.20 5.29
N VAL A 37 3.69 -22.20 5.22
CA VAL A 37 3.84 -23.47 5.95
C VAL A 37 5.06 -24.23 5.41
N GLU A 38 5.20 -24.34 4.09
CA GLU A 38 6.33 -25.05 3.45
C GLU A 38 7.67 -24.38 3.74
N ARG A 39 7.71 -23.04 3.77
CA ARG A 39 8.96 -22.28 4.02
C ARG A 39 9.37 -22.24 5.48
N LEU A 40 8.40 -22.10 6.39
CA LEU A 40 8.69 -21.87 7.81
C LEU A 40 8.63 -23.14 8.65
N ASP A 41 8.04 -24.23 8.14
CA ASP A 41 7.74 -25.46 8.89
C ASP A 41 6.93 -25.19 10.17
N ILE A 42 5.98 -24.25 10.06
CA ILE A 42 5.11 -23.82 11.17
C ILE A 42 3.68 -24.25 10.89
N SER A 43 2.98 -24.62 11.97
CA SER A 43 1.60 -25.06 11.85
C SER A 43 0.70 -23.97 11.24
N PRO A 44 -0.24 -24.35 10.35
CA PRO A 44 -1.09 -23.39 9.66
C PRO A 44 -1.89 -22.52 10.63
N LYS A 45 -2.35 -23.08 11.76
CA LYS A 45 -3.06 -22.32 12.80
C LYS A 45 -2.26 -21.13 13.35
N LYS A 46 -0.96 -21.32 13.58
CA LYS A 46 -0.09 -20.25 14.09
C LYS A 46 0.17 -19.20 13.02
N ILE A 47 0.37 -19.64 11.78
CA ILE A 47 0.53 -18.75 10.62
C ILE A 47 -0.73 -17.90 10.43
N THR A 48 -1.92 -18.51 10.40
CA THR A 48 -3.19 -17.77 10.27
C THR A 48 -3.34 -16.73 11.39
N SER A 49 -3.07 -17.10 12.64
CA SER A 49 -3.16 -16.15 13.76
C SER A 49 -2.20 -14.96 13.61
N ALA A 50 -0.98 -15.21 13.13
CA ALA A 50 0.01 -14.16 12.90
C ALA A 50 -0.36 -13.28 11.69
N ILE A 51 -0.88 -13.88 10.62
CA ILE A 51 -1.42 -13.16 9.45
C ILE A 51 -2.56 -12.23 9.87
N THR A 52 -3.52 -12.72 10.67
CA THR A 52 -4.62 -11.88 11.16
C THR A 52 -4.10 -10.68 11.98
N ALA A 53 -3.09 -10.89 12.82
CA ALA A 53 -2.44 -9.80 13.55
C ALA A 53 -1.78 -8.79 12.61
N LEU A 54 -0.96 -9.26 11.66
CA LEU A 54 -0.29 -8.41 10.67
C LEU A 54 -1.27 -7.65 9.77
N MET A 55 -2.42 -8.25 9.43
CA MET A 55 -3.50 -7.59 8.69
C MET A 55 -4.18 -6.51 9.54
N SER A 56 -4.47 -6.80 10.81
CA SER A 56 -5.07 -5.83 11.74
C SER A 56 -4.14 -4.66 12.04
N GLU A 57 -2.83 -4.90 12.09
CA GLU A 57 -1.79 -3.86 12.21
C GLU A 57 -1.54 -3.12 10.89
N GLY A 58 -2.11 -3.62 9.79
CA GLY A 58 -2.02 -3.00 8.48
C GLY A 58 -0.66 -3.17 7.79
N MET A 59 0.14 -4.17 8.18
CA MET A 59 1.46 -4.46 7.59
C MET A 59 1.37 -5.24 6.29
N ILE A 60 0.35 -6.10 6.18
CA ILE A 60 0.06 -6.91 5.00
C ILE A 60 -1.40 -6.72 4.57
N MET A 61 -1.71 -7.12 3.35
CA MET A 61 -3.08 -7.19 2.85
C MET A 61 -3.31 -8.47 2.05
N GLN A 62 -4.56 -8.90 2.03
CA GLN A 62 -5.00 -10.01 1.21
C GLN A 62 -5.32 -9.51 -0.20
N LYS A 63 -4.64 -10.06 -1.20
CA LYS A 63 -4.96 -9.86 -2.61
C LYS A 63 -6.10 -10.82 -2.97
N GLN A 64 -7.25 -10.28 -3.35
CA GLN A 64 -8.37 -11.09 -3.84
C GLN A 64 -8.07 -11.55 -5.27
N GLU A 65 -7.36 -12.67 -5.42
CA GLU A 65 -7.34 -13.43 -6.66
C GLU A 65 -8.37 -14.55 -6.60
N VAL A 66 -8.98 -14.86 -7.75
CA VAL A 66 -10.17 -15.71 -7.89
C VAL A 66 -9.96 -17.15 -7.39
N GLU A 67 -8.72 -17.63 -7.33
CA GLU A 67 -8.41 -19.02 -6.99
C GLU A 67 -7.62 -19.22 -5.70
N ASN A 68 -6.82 -18.26 -5.24
CA ASN A 68 -6.00 -18.44 -4.04
C ASN A 68 -5.76 -17.13 -3.29
N GLU A 69 -6.03 -17.15 -1.97
CA GLU A 69 -5.78 -16.03 -1.08
C GLU A 69 -4.27 -15.82 -0.91
N ARG A 70 -3.74 -14.79 -1.56
CA ARG A 70 -2.33 -14.39 -1.46
C ARG A 70 -2.18 -13.17 -0.57
N TYR A 71 -1.15 -13.18 0.28
CA TYR A 71 -0.82 -12.04 1.14
C TYR A 71 0.41 -11.32 0.60
N ILE A 72 0.30 -10.00 0.54
CA ILE A 72 1.35 -9.08 0.08
C ILE A 72 1.62 -8.02 1.15
N ALA A 73 2.86 -7.53 1.21
CA ALA A 73 3.20 -6.40 2.07
C ALA A 73 2.57 -5.13 1.52
N LYS A 74 2.03 -4.25 2.39
CA LYS A 74 1.45 -2.98 1.91
C LYS A 74 2.47 -2.09 1.21
N ASP A 75 3.72 -2.11 1.69
CA ASP A 75 4.83 -1.36 1.10
C ASP A 75 5.09 -1.76 -0.37
N ALA A 76 4.85 -3.02 -0.74
CA ALA A 76 5.05 -3.52 -2.11
C ALA A 76 4.05 -2.94 -3.13
N LEU A 77 2.95 -2.36 -2.67
CA LEU A 77 2.00 -1.60 -3.49
C LEU A 77 2.28 -0.09 -3.46
N ALA A 78 2.94 0.40 -2.40
CA ALA A 78 3.24 1.83 -2.26
C ALA A 78 4.24 2.31 -3.33
N GLU A 79 5.10 1.41 -3.85
CA GLU A 79 6.01 1.71 -4.95
C GLU A 79 5.31 1.79 -6.33
N GLU A 80 4.05 1.33 -6.42
CA GLU A 80 3.24 1.40 -7.64
C GLU A 80 2.01 2.30 -7.51
N SER A 81 1.69 2.74 -6.29
CA SER A 81 1.17 4.09 -6.12
C SER A 81 2.31 5.07 -6.38
N GLU A 82 2.78 5.10 -7.64
CA GLU A 82 3.06 6.37 -8.27
C GLU A 82 1.93 7.28 -7.81
N SER A 83 2.34 8.30 -7.10
CA SER A 83 1.54 9.40 -6.66
C SER A 83 0.33 9.66 -7.58
N ILE A 84 -0.84 9.17 -7.18
CA ILE A 84 -2.05 10.02 -7.18
C ILE A 84 -1.96 11.00 -5.98
N GLY A 85 -0.77 11.18 -5.42
CA GLY A 85 -0.36 12.46 -4.88
C GLY A 85 -0.42 13.50 -6.00
N LEU A 86 -0.68 14.74 -5.62
CA LEU A 86 -0.92 15.91 -6.45
C LEU A 86 0.30 16.31 -7.32
N THR A 87 1.11 15.36 -7.79
CA THR A 87 2.29 15.57 -8.63
C THR A 87 1.91 16.15 -9.99
N ASP A 88 0.69 15.87 -10.47
CA ASP A 88 0.07 16.53 -11.63
C ASP A 88 -0.31 18.00 -11.38
N MET A 89 -0.23 18.49 -10.13
CA MET A 89 -0.44 19.91 -9.83
C MET A 89 0.87 20.69 -9.65
N ASN A 90 2.03 20.07 -9.93
CA ASN A 90 3.28 20.81 -10.01
C ASN A 90 3.18 21.86 -11.11
N GLY A 91 3.20 23.14 -10.70
CA GLY A 91 3.03 24.28 -11.61
C GLY A 91 1.64 24.91 -11.59
N CYS A 92 0.68 24.41 -10.79
CA CYS A 92 -0.63 25.04 -10.72
C CYS A 92 -0.50 26.49 -10.17
N PRO A 93 -0.93 27.50 -10.95
CA PRO A 93 -0.74 28.91 -10.60
C PRO A 93 -1.52 29.31 -9.35
N CYS A 94 -2.58 28.56 -8.99
CA CYS A 94 -3.38 28.82 -7.81
C CYS A 94 -2.61 28.62 -6.50
N PHE A 95 -1.67 27.67 -6.43
CA PHE A 95 -0.89 27.43 -5.20
C PHE A 95 0.16 28.50 -4.91
N HIS A 96 0.47 29.33 -5.92
CA HIS A 96 1.46 30.41 -5.82
C HIS A 96 0.80 31.80 -5.94
N CYS A 97 -0.53 31.84 -6.03
CA CYS A 97 -1.28 33.07 -6.23
C CYS A 97 -1.40 33.86 -4.92
N LEU A 98 -0.87 35.09 -4.90
CA LEU A 98 -0.97 35.99 -3.74
C LEU A 98 -2.41 36.38 -3.37
N LYS A 99 -3.36 36.19 -4.29
CA LYS A 99 -4.79 36.47 -4.09
C LYS A 99 -5.60 35.24 -3.69
N ILE A 100 -4.99 34.07 -3.49
CA ILE A 100 -5.70 32.80 -3.27
C ILE A 100 -6.70 32.87 -2.10
N THR A 101 -6.41 33.68 -1.08
CA THR A 101 -7.28 33.89 0.10
C THR A 101 -8.61 34.59 -0.20
N LYS A 102 -8.70 35.28 -1.34
CA LYS A 102 -9.91 35.96 -1.84
C LYS A 102 -10.45 35.31 -3.11
N CYS A 103 -9.73 34.32 -3.63
CA CYS A 103 -10.06 33.62 -4.86
C CYS A 103 -11.16 32.58 -4.57
N GLY A 104 -12.31 32.69 -5.23
CA GLY A 104 -13.41 31.76 -4.98
C GLY A 104 -14.52 31.82 -6.01
N VAL A 105 -15.29 30.74 -6.11
CA VAL A 105 -16.45 30.67 -7.01
C VAL A 105 -17.46 31.76 -6.59
N ARG A 106 -17.86 32.60 -7.54
CA ARG A 106 -18.72 33.79 -7.35
C ARG A 106 -18.08 34.97 -6.61
N GLN A 107 -16.76 34.98 -6.42
CA GLN A 107 -16.02 36.16 -5.97
C GLN A 107 -15.54 37.01 -7.16
N PRO A 108 -15.24 38.31 -6.97
CA PRO A 108 -14.66 39.15 -8.02
C PRO A 108 -13.34 38.59 -8.55
N ASP A 109 -12.49 38.11 -7.65
CA ASP A 109 -11.33 37.27 -7.98
C ASP A 109 -11.84 35.81 -8.01
N SER A 110 -12.27 35.33 -9.17
CA SER A 110 -12.77 33.95 -9.35
C SER A 110 -11.81 33.14 -10.20
N PRO A 111 -11.58 31.84 -9.88
CA PRO A 111 -10.74 30.97 -10.69
C PRO A 111 -11.29 30.79 -12.11
N ILE A 112 -12.60 30.98 -12.32
CA ILE A 112 -13.28 30.86 -13.62
C ILE A 112 -12.77 31.90 -14.64
N PHE A 113 -12.31 33.06 -14.16
CA PHE A 113 -11.78 34.13 -15.01
C PHE A 113 -10.26 34.28 -14.90
N CYS A 114 -9.58 33.31 -14.28
CA CYS A 114 -8.15 33.36 -14.05
C CYS A 114 -7.41 32.92 -15.31
N ARG A 115 -6.90 33.88 -16.09
CA ARG A 115 -6.13 33.61 -17.31
C ARG A 115 -4.93 32.68 -17.08
N GLY A 116 -4.21 32.84 -15.97
CA GLY A 116 -3.08 31.97 -15.65
C GLY A 116 -3.52 30.52 -15.41
N LEU A 117 -4.69 30.31 -14.81
CA LEU A 117 -5.26 28.98 -14.63
C LEU A 117 -5.78 28.40 -15.95
N GLU A 118 -6.41 29.22 -16.79
CA GLU A 118 -6.86 28.85 -18.14
C GLU A 118 -5.70 28.39 -19.03
N GLU A 119 -4.60 29.14 -19.03
CA GLU A 119 -3.38 28.80 -19.77
C GLU A 119 -2.76 27.48 -19.25
N TRP A 120 -2.73 27.28 -17.92
CA TRP A 120 -2.20 26.06 -17.31
C TRP A 120 -3.04 24.82 -17.63
N VAL A 121 -4.37 24.91 -17.54
CA VAL A 121 -5.29 23.80 -17.89
C VAL A 121 -5.26 23.52 -19.40
N GLY A 122 -5.02 24.54 -20.23
CA GLY A 122 -4.93 24.38 -21.68
C GLY A 122 -3.65 23.67 -22.16
N THR A 123 -2.60 23.63 -21.35
CA THR A 123 -1.31 22.99 -21.70
C THR A 123 -1.30 21.46 -21.54
N ASP A 124 -2.23 20.86 -20.80
CA ASP A 124 -2.28 19.41 -20.56
C ASP A 124 -3.09 18.63 -21.62
N ILE A 125 -3.55 19.30 -22.69
CA ILE A 125 -4.24 18.67 -23.83
C ILE A 125 -3.27 18.55 -25.02
N GLN A 126 -2.23 17.71 -24.90
CA GLN A 126 -1.41 17.24 -26.03
C GLN A 126 -1.08 15.76 -25.93
#